data_AF-A0A948YU71-F1
#
_entry.id   AF-A0A948YU71-F1
#
_cell.length_a   1.000
_cell.length_b   1.000
_cell.length_c   1.000
_cell.angle_alpha   90.00
_cell.angle_beta   90.00
_cell.angle_gamma   90.00
#
_symmetry.space_group_name_H-M   'P 1'
#
loop_
_entity.id
_entity.type
_entity.pdbx_description
1 polymer ?
#
loop_
_entity_poly.entity_id
_entity_poly.type
_entity_poly.pdbx_seq_one_letter_code
_entity_poly.pdbx_strand_id
1 'polypeptide(L)'
;MIDDLGLAPMTDAERRDLLEVLEERHGHASTMVTSQLPVEHWHEQIGDPTIADAILDRLINNAHKINLSMKGDSLKKICRLDLKDRL
;
A
#
# COMPACT_ATOMS: atom_id res chain seq x y z
N MET A 1 -2.21 7.15 7.74
CA MET A 1 -1.75 5.80 7.40
C MET A 1 -2.73 5.25 6.41
N ILE A 2 -2.25 4.74 5.28
CA ILE A 2 -3.07 4.13 4.23
C ILE A 2 -2.81 2.63 4.29
N ASP A 3 -3.88 1.84 4.37
CA ASP A 3 -3.80 0.39 4.51
C ASP A 3 -4.30 -0.30 3.24
N ASP A 4 -3.71 -1.45 2.89
CA ASP A 4 -4.14 -2.33 1.80
C ASP A 4 -4.25 -1.63 0.41
N LEU A 5 -3.26 -0.78 0.08
CA LEU A 5 -3.20 -0.08 -1.20
C LEU A 5 -3.09 -1.07 -2.38
N GLY A 6 -3.94 -0.89 -3.40
CA GLY A 6 -3.85 -1.62 -4.66
C GLY A 6 -4.45 -3.03 -4.64
N LEU A 7 -5.35 -3.35 -3.69
CA LEU A 7 -6.11 -4.62 -3.73
C LEU A 7 -6.97 -4.77 -4.99
N ALA A 8 -7.44 -3.66 -5.54
CA ALA A 8 -8.20 -3.59 -6.78
C ALA A 8 -7.80 -2.34 -7.58
N PRO A 9 -8.03 -2.32 -8.90
CA PRO A 9 -7.79 -1.13 -9.71
C PRO A 9 -8.59 0.05 -9.19
N MET A 10 -7.93 1.20 -9.07
CA MET A 10 -8.56 2.43 -8.58
C MET A 10 -9.49 3.02 -9.63
N THR A 11 -10.62 3.54 -9.17
CA THR A 11 -11.48 4.39 -9.98
C THR A 11 -10.82 5.76 -10.21
N ASP A 12 -11.33 6.51 -11.19
CA ASP A 12 -10.77 7.84 -11.51
C ASP A 12 -10.86 8.83 -10.35
N ALA A 13 -11.93 8.75 -9.55
CA ALA A 13 -12.09 9.58 -8.36
C ALA A 13 -11.07 9.19 -7.29
N GLU A 14 -10.97 7.91 -6.95
CA GLU A 14 -10.08 7.42 -5.88
C GLU A 14 -8.60 7.78 -6.12
N ARG A 15 -8.13 7.68 -7.36
CA ARG A 15 -6.73 8.06 -7.67
C ARG A 15 -6.47 9.56 -7.59
N ARG A 16 -7.46 10.40 -7.94
CA ARG A 16 -7.35 11.87 -7.81
C ARG A 16 -7.35 12.27 -6.34
N ASP A 17 -8.28 11.72 -5.55
CA ASP A 17 -8.38 11.96 -4.12
C ASP A 17 -7.10 11.53 -3.40
N LEU A 18 -6.53 10.37 -3.79
CA LEU A 18 -5.25 9.92 -3.26
C LEU A 18 -4.12 10.89 -3.59
N LEU A 19 -4.05 11.38 -4.83
CA LEU A 19 -3.02 12.35 -5.22
C LEU A 19 -3.13 13.65 -4.42
N GLU A 20 -4.34 14.19 -4.24
CA GLU A 20 -4.58 15.42 -3.47
C GLU A 20 -4.08 15.27 -2.02
N VAL A 21 -4.48 14.19 -1.33
CA VAL A 21 -4.05 13.93 0.05
C VAL A 21 -2.54 13.74 0.14
N LEU A 22 -1.92 13.09 -0.84
CA LEU A 22 -0.48 12.90 -0.86
C LEU A 22 0.27 14.21 -1.12
N GLU A 23 -0.27 15.09 -1.96
CA GLU A 23 0.31 16.39 -2.26
C GLU A 23 0.32 17.30 -1.04
N GLU A 24 -0.78 17.40 -0.30
CA GLU A 24 -0.84 18.20 0.94
C GLU A 24 0.13 17.70 2.01
N ARG A 25 0.38 16.40 2.05
CA ARG A 25 1.25 15.78 3.07
C ARG A 25 2.72 15.78 2.66
N HIS A 26 3.02 15.86 1.36
CA HIS A 26 4.37 15.70 0.84
C HIS A 26 5.30 16.78 1.40
N GLY A 27 6.36 16.38 2.10
CA GLY A 27 7.30 17.30 2.75
C GLY A 27 6.83 17.91 4.07
N HIS A 28 5.56 17.74 4.45
CA HIS A 28 5.00 18.28 5.69
C HIS A 28 4.84 17.21 6.78
N ALA A 29 4.51 15.97 6.41
CA ALA A 29 4.29 14.88 7.36
C ALA A 29 4.67 13.52 6.77
N SER A 30 5.05 12.58 7.65
CA SER A 30 5.31 11.19 7.23
C SER A 30 4.00 10.48 6.84
N THR A 31 4.06 9.70 5.76
CA THR A 31 2.93 8.87 5.30
C THR A 31 3.38 7.41 5.28
N MET A 32 2.69 6.57 6.05
CA MET A 32 2.88 5.12 6.04
C MET A 32 1.81 4.50 5.15
N VAL A 33 2.26 3.62 4.24
CA VAL A 33 1.43 2.87 3.29
C VAL A 33 1.75 1.40 3.44
N THR A 34 0.72 0.55 3.52
CA THR A 34 0.85 -0.90 3.41
C THR A 34 0.22 -1.37 2.10
N SER A 35 0.78 -2.42 1.51
CA SER A 35 0.22 -3.06 0.32
C SER A 35 0.59 -4.53 0.32
N GLN A 36 -0.30 -5.35 -0.24
CA GLN A 36 -0.05 -6.76 -0.52
C GLN A 36 0.67 -6.97 -1.85
N LEU A 37 0.71 -5.94 -2.70
CA LEU A 37 1.38 -5.98 -3.99
C LEU A 37 2.80 -5.40 -3.90
N PRO A 38 3.76 -5.98 -4.65
CA PRO A 38 5.04 -5.32 -4.86
C PRO A 38 4.83 -3.92 -5.46
N VAL A 39 5.68 -2.98 -5.07
CA VAL A 39 5.64 -1.58 -5.52
C VAL A 39 5.61 -1.46 -7.06
N GLU A 40 6.25 -2.38 -7.76
CA GLU A 40 6.27 -2.47 -9.23
C GLU A 40 4.87 -2.56 -9.85
N HIS A 41 3.90 -3.14 -9.15
CA HIS A 41 2.53 -3.32 -9.65
C HIS A 41 1.60 -2.16 -9.29
N TRP A 42 2.04 -1.23 -8.43
CA TRP A 42 1.19 -0.10 -8.01
C TRP A 42 0.86 0.81 -9.18
N HIS A 43 1.80 1.00 -10.10
CA HIS A 43 1.59 1.83 -11.29
C HIS A 43 0.40 1.30 -12.13
N GLU A 44 0.31 -0.02 -12.31
CA GLU A 44 -0.81 -0.65 -13.03
C GLU A 44 -2.13 -0.53 -12.26
N GLN A 45 -2.12 -0.69 -10.93
CA GLN A 45 -3.35 -0.60 -10.12
C GLN A 45 -3.95 0.81 -10.07
N ILE A 46 -3.13 1.86 -10.17
CA ILE A 46 -3.61 3.25 -10.25
C ILE A 46 -4.22 3.51 -11.64
N GLY A 47 -3.70 2.85 -12.68
CA GLY A 47 -4.25 2.78 -14.03
C GLY A 47 -3.94 3.97 -14.94
N ASP A 48 -3.97 5.21 -14.44
CA ASP A 48 -3.58 6.40 -15.21
C ASP A 48 -2.07 6.65 -15.07
N PRO A 49 -1.26 6.58 -16.14
CA PRO A 49 0.20 6.71 -16.04
C PRO A 49 0.65 8.05 -15.45
N THR A 50 -0.01 9.15 -15.80
CA THR A 50 0.39 10.48 -15.33
C THR A 50 0.11 10.65 -13.84
N ILE A 51 -1.05 10.20 -13.37
CA ILE A 51 -1.38 10.22 -11.93
C ILE A 51 -0.53 9.20 -11.18
N ALA A 52 -0.30 8.03 -11.75
CA ALA A 52 0.52 6.98 -11.15
C ALA A 52 1.95 7.49 -10.92
N ASP A 53 2.60 8.06 -11.92
CA ASP A 53 3.93 8.67 -11.77
C ASP A 53 3.94 9.74 -10.68
N ALA A 54 2.95 10.64 -10.67
CA ALA A 54 2.85 11.71 -9.67
C ALA A 54 2.70 11.18 -8.23
N ILE A 55 1.91 10.11 -8.03
CA ILE A 55 1.71 9.45 -6.74
C ILE A 55 2.99 8.73 -6.31
N LEU A 56 3.59 7.96 -7.22
CA LEU A 56 4.78 7.16 -6.95
C LEU A 56 5.99 8.06 -6.65
N ASP A 57 6.16 9.17 -7.36
CA ASP A 57 7.21 10.15 -7.06
C ASP A 57 7.08 10.72 -5.64
N ARG A 58 5.86 11.03 -5.20
CA ARG A 58 5.62 11.59 -3.86
C ARG A 58 5.77 10.58 -2.74
N LEU A 59 5.39 9.32 -2.98
CA LEU A 59 5.46 8.25 -1.99
C LEU A 59 6.84 7.59 -1.95
N ILE A 60 7.39 7.22 -3.09
CA ILE A 60 8.52 6.29 -3.18
C ILE A 60 9.88 7.00 -3.13
N ASN A 61 10.02 8.18 -3.75
CA ASN A 61 11.34 8.81 -3.86
C ASN A 61 12.03 9.06 -2.52
N ASN A 62 11.24 9.31 -1.46
CA ASN A 62 11.75 9.50 -0.10
C ASN A 62 11.30 8.41 0.90
N ALA A 63 10.75 7.28 0.44
CA ALA A 63 10.27 6.23 1.33
C ALA A 63 11.35 5.22 1.72
N HIS A 64 11.23 4.74 2.96
CA HIS A 64 11.86 3.49 3.37
C HIS A 64 11.00 2.31 2.93
N LYS A 65 11.50 1.54 1.95
CA LYS A 65 10.84 0.33 1.46
C LYS A 65 11.12 -0.84 2.40
N ILE A 66 10.09 -1.34 3.07
CA ILE A 66 10.19 -2.52 3.93
C ILE A 66 9.47 -3.66 3.22
N ASN A 67 10.24 -4.53 2.57
CA ASN A 67 9.70 -5.72 1.92
C ASN A 67 9.48 -6.82 2.95
N LEU A 68 8.25 -6.93 3.44
CA LEU A 68 7.83 -7.98 4.36
C LEU A 68 7.58 -9.27 3.57
N SER A 69 8.64 -10.04 3.34
CA SER A 69 8.49 -11.42 2.87
C SER A 69 8.14 -12.32 4.06
N MET A 70 6.91 -12.82 4.10
CA MET A 70 6.53 -13.83 5.09
C MET A 70 7.27 -15.14 4.79
N LYS A 71 8.31 -15.44 5.55
CA LYS A 71 8.87 -16.80 5.65
C LYS A 71 8.04 -17.61 6.64
N GLY A 72 6.87 -18.08 6.23
CA GLY A 72 6.01 -18.94 7.06
C GLY A 72 4.51 -18.66 6.96
N ASP A 73 3.76 -19.25 7.87
CA ASP A 73 2.30 -19.13 7.92
C ASP A 73 1.84 -17.74 8.39
N SER A 74 0.72 -17.24 7.83
CA SER A 74 0.14 -15.96 8.24
C SER A 74 -0.14 -15.93 9.74
N LEU A 75 0.05 -14.77 10.39
CA LEU A 75 -0.30 -14.61 11.81
C LEU A 75 -1.78 -14.97 12.07
N LYS A 76 -2.65 -14.71 11.09
CA LYS A 76 -4.05 -15.14 11.09
C LYS A 76 -4.20 -16.67 11.17
N LYS A 77 -3.37 -17.42 10.44
CA LYS A 77 -3.36 -18.89 10.44
C LYS A 77 -2.76 -19.45 11.74
N ILE A 78 -1.66 -18.89 12.23
CA ILE A 78 -1.01 -19.29 13.49
C ILE A 78 -1.97 -19.11 14.67
N CYS A 79 -2.63 -17.95 14.77
CA CYS A 79 -3.61 -17.68 15.83
C CYS A 79 -4.82 -18.64 15.76
N ARG A 80 -5.27 -19.00 14.54
CA ARG A 80 -6.37 -19.95 14.36
C ARG A 80 -5.99 -21.38 14.74
N LEU A 81 -4.74 -21.79 14.55
CA LEU A 81 -4.22 -23.09 14.98
C LEU A 81 -4.18 -23.18 16.51
N ASP A 82 -3.63 -22.16 17.19
CA ASP A 82 -3.56 -22.12 18.66
C ASP A 82 -4.95 -22.21 19.33
N LEU A 83 -5.98 -21.64 18.70
CA LEU A 83 -7.36 -21.75 19.17
C LEU A 83 -7.96 -23.16 19.01
N LYS A 84 -7.55 -23.92 17.99
CA LYS A 84 -8.01 -25.30 17.80
C LYS A 84 -7.30 -26.26 18.73
N ASP A 85 -6.03 -26.01 19.05
CA ASP A 85 -5.24 -26.85 19.97
C ASP A 85 -5.67 -26.66 21.45
N ARG A 86 -6.43 -25.59 21.75
CA ARG A 86 -6.99 -25.30 23.08
C ARG A 86 -8.42 -25.79 23.30
N LEU A 87 -9.07 -26.33 22.26
CA LEU A 87 -10.43 -26.89 22.30
C LEU A 87 -10.38 -28.42 22.27
#